data_AF-A0A962TXH8-F1
#
_entry.id   AF-A0A962TXH8-F1
#
_cell.length_a   1.000
_cell.length_b   1.000
_cell.length_c   1.000
_cell.angle_alpha   90.00
_cell.angle_beta   90.00
_cell.angle_gamma   90.00
#
_symmetry.space_group_name_H-M   'P 1'
#
loop_
_entity.id
_entity.type
_entity.pdbx_description
1 polymer ?
#
loop_
_entity_poly.entity_id
_entity_poly.type
_entity_poly.pdbx_seq_one_letter_code
_entity_poly.pdbx_strand_id
1 'polypeptide(L)'
;MRRILLLGLAIAVAACAPVQEKPEPPPVAKAPRAKPRFDPLAMLEQDTKPERDGIRDKHRYDRSIGATSVDGLKYFFYEPGGKRTVVGFSFLNDGSPTINPAGLKRKGARREYAFLFSDRARENIHLAVNDDVKLSGRFSHDNMFRELHFFPRRQLPSAAVEHDKGRIRVTLPTGEPVYFDQDSMELTGGALSESPIDFNKSRHLRHNPEVRYTGQYLALTVAQRGEAPRRAKVWGQTKFAEVYYPAKYPKRSCKLSPKFIWDQKPKPGDNDPKLTMLYQTDQELFAMVEKQCHWDLSELKDGSTKLAGVK
;
A
#
# COMPACT_ATOMS: atom_id res chain seq x y z
N MET A 1 -18.47 -106.92 -23.13
CA MET A 1 -19.61 -106.03 -23.45
C MET A 1 -19.20 -104.61 -23.12
N ARG A 2 -19.48 -103.65 -24.03
CA ARG A 2 -19.76 -102.19 -23.84
C ARG A 2 -19.00 -101.41 -22.73
N ARG A 3 -18.52 -100.17 -22.92
CA ARG A 3 -18.48 -99.18 -24.00
C ARG A 3 -17.55 -98.07 -23.49
N ILE A 4 -16.80 -97.47 -24.40
CA ILE A 4 -15.92 -96.31 -24.23
C ILE A 4 -16.74 -95.10 -23.74
N LEU A 5 -16.20 -94.34 -22.78
CA LEU A 5 -16.58 -92.94 -22.56
C LEU A 5 -15.35 -92.04 -22.64
N LEU A 6 -15.51 -91.04 -23.49
CA LEU A 6 -14.58 -90.02 -23.95
C LEU A 6 -14.85 -88.70 -23.20
N LEU A 7 -13.91 -87.76 -23.36
CA LEU A 7 -13.94 -86.33 -23.02
C LEU A 7 -13.75 -85.98 -21.54
N GLY A 8 -13.01 -84.93 -21.18
CA GLY A 8 -12.38 -83.91 -22.00
C GLY A 8 -11.86 -82.80 -21.08
N LEU A 9 -10.62 -82.38 -21.35
CA LEU A 9 -9.87 -81.33 -20.66
C LEU A 9 -10.55 -79.96 -20.87
N ALA A 10 -10.97 -79.27 -19.81
CA ALA A 10 -11.43 -77.89 -19.88
C ALA A 10 -10.33 -76.94 -19.36
N ILE A 11 -9.71 -76.23 -20.30
CA ILE A 11 -8.77 -75.14 -20.07
C ILE A 11 -9.58 -73.91 -19.63
N ALA A 12 -9.34 -73.42 -18.41
CA ALA A 12 -9.86 -72.13 -17.97
C ALA A 12 -8.97 -71.01 -18.52
N VAL A 13 -9.39 -70.38 -19.63
CA VAL A 13 -8.81 -69.12 -20.09
C VAL A 13 -9.48 -67.99 -19.31
N ALA A 14 -8.71 -67.34 -18.42
CA ALA A 14 -9.11 -66.08 -17.81
C ALA A 14 -9.12 -64.99 -18.89
N ALA A 15 -10.30 -64.60 -19.35
CA ALA A 15 -10.46 -63.46 -20.24
C ALA A 15 -10.33 -62.16 -19.44
N CYS A 16 -9.25 -61.41 -19.68
CA CYS A 16 -9.16 -60.00 -19.32
C CYS A 16 -10.23 -59.22 -20.09
N ALA A 17 -11.23 -58.69 -19.39
CA ALA A 17 -12.12 -57.68 -19.95
C ALA A 17 -11.34 -56.35 -20.07
N PRO A 18 -11.45 -55.61 -21.19
CA PRO A 18 -10.83 -54.31 -21.32
C PRO A 18 -11.56 -53.30 -20.42
N VAL A 19 -10.78 -52.56 -19.64
CA VAL A 19 -11.25 -51.39 -18.90
C VAL A 19 -11.75 -50.37 -19.93
N GLN A 20 -13.05 -50.13 -19.98
CA GLN A 20 -13.61 -49.02 -20.74
C GLN A 20 -13.20 -47.71 -20.03
N GLU A 21 -12.24 -46.99 -20.62
CA GLU A 21 -12.01 -45.59 -20.28
C GLU A 21 -13.28 -44.79 -20.52
N LYS A 22 -13.78 -44.19 -19.45
CA LYS A 22 -14.91 -43.25 -19.50
C LYS A 22 -14.42 -42.00 -20.24
N PRO A 23 -15.14 -41.48 -21.25
CA PRO A 23 -14.71 -40.28 -21.97
C PRO A 23 -14.55 -39.11 -20.98
N GLU A 24 -13.39 -38.47 -20.98
CA GLU A 24 -13.21 -37.22 -20.25
C GLU A 24 -14.20 -36.17 -20.80
N PRO A 25 -14.90 -35.44 -19.91
CA PRO A 25 -15.73 -34.34 -20.36
C PRO A 25 -14.85 -33.28 -21.05
N PRO A 26 -15.34 -32.64 -22.12
CA PRO A 26 -14.58 -31.60 -22.80
C PRO A 26 -14.17 -30.49 -21.81
N PRO A 27 -13.02 -29.84 -22.01
CA PRO A 27 -12.56 -28.78 -21.12
C PRO A 27 -13.62 -27.69 -21.09
N VAL A 28 -14.27 -27.55 -19.93
CA VAL A 28 -15.22 -26.47 -19.69
C VAL A 28 -14.44 -25.18 -19.80
N ALA A 29 -14.65 -24.44 -20.90
CA ALA A 29 -14.15 -23.09 -21.04
C ALA A 29 -14.59 -22.30 -19.80
N LYS A 30 -13.62 -21.85 -18.99
CA LYS A 30 -13.90 -21.01 -17.83
C LYS A 30 -14.72 -19.82 -18.33
N ALA A 31 -15.96 -19.73 -17.89
CA ALA A 31 -16.80 -18.59 -18.20
C ALA A 31 -16.03 -17.30 -17.89
N PRO A 32 -16.04 -16.29 -18.78
CA PRO A 32 -15.40 -15.02 -18.49
C PRO A 32 -15.93 -14.52 -17.15
N ARG A 33 -15.03 -14.28 -16.20
CA ARG A 33 -15.38 -13.77 -14.87
C ARG A 33 -16.26 -12.54 -15.07
N ALA A 34 -17.49 -12.59 -14.55
CA ALA A 34 -18.40 -11.46 -14.61
C ALA A 34 -17.67 -10.22 -14.07
N LYS A 35 -17.65 -9.13 -14.84
CA LYS A 35 -17.08 -7.87 -14.38
C LYS A 35 -17.77 -7.49 -13.06
N PRO A 36 -17.03 -7.11 -12.01
CA PRO A 36 -17.62 -6.66 -10.77
C PRO A 36 -18.65 -5.56 -11.05
N ARG A 37 -19.85 -5.66 -10.46
CA ARG A 37 -20.94 -4.67 -10.63
C ARG A 37 -20.57 -3.28 -10.06
N PHE A 38 -19.48 -3.21 -9.30
CA PHE A 38 -18.91 -2.03 -8.70
C PHE A 38 -17.39 -2.14 -8.83
N ASP A 39 -16.78 -1.19 -9.54
CA ASP A 39 -15.32 -1.01 -9.57
C ASP A 39 -14.97 0.25 -8.79
N PRO A 40 -14.54 0.14 -7.52
CA PRO A 40 -14.12 1.27 -6.70
C PRO A 40 -13.00 2.09 -7.33
N LEU A 41 -12.17 1.51 -8.20
CA LEU A 41 -11.10 2.24 -8.89
C LEU A 41 -11.63 3.20 -9.93
N ALA A 42 -12.73 2.83 -10.61
CA ALA A 42 -13.40 3.73 -11.51
C ALA A 42 -13.94 4.98 -10.79
N MET A 43 -14.13 4.94 -9.46
CA MET A 43 -14.50 6.13 -8.67
C MET A 43 -13.32 7.05 -8.35
N LEU A 44 -12.08 6.58 -8.49
CA LEU A 44 -10.86 7.37 -8.33
C LEU A 44 -10.22 7.55 -9.70
N GLU A 45 -10.91 8.30 -10.57
CA GLU A 45 -10.35 8.71 -11.86
C GLU A 45 -8.99 9.38 -11.66
N GLN A 46 -8.10 9.22 -12.65
CA GLN A 46 -6.85 9.96 -12.68
C GLN A 46 -7.16 11.46 -12.57
N ASP A 47 -6.35 12.16 -11.77
CA ASP A 47 -6.41 13.62 -11.59
C ASP A 47 -7.60 14.16 -10.77
N THR A 48 -8.31 13.28 -10.06
CA THR A 48 -9.33 13.69 -9.08
C THR A 48 -8.72 14.63 -8.03
N LYS A 49 -9.16 15.89 -7.98
CA LYS A 49 -8.65 16.89 -7.02
C LYS A 49 -9.15 16.58 -5.59
N PRO A 50 -8.39 16.97 -4.55
CA PRO A 50 -8.91 17.00 -3.19
C PRO A 50 -10.17 17.86 -3.11
N GLU A 51 -11.18 17.42 -2.35
CA GLU A 51 -12.47 18.12 -2.26
C GLU A 51 -12.44 19.31 -1.31
N ARG A 52 -11.43 19.34 -0.43
CA ARG A 52 -11.26 20.33 0.63
C ARG A 52 -9.81 20.32 1.11
N ASP A 53 -9.41 21.35 1.84
CA ASP A 53 -8.07 21.39 2.41
C ASP A 53 -7.99 20.66 3.76
N GLY A 54 -9.00 20.82 4.63
CA GLY A 54 -9.05 20.23 5.98
C GLY A 54 -10.14 19.17 6.22
N ILE A 55 -9.91 18.25 7.15
CA ILE A 55 -10.88 17.22 7.59
C ILE A 55 -11.95 17.85 8.48
N ARG A 56 -13.20 17.43 8.31
CA ARG A 56 -14.31 17.81 9.19
C ARG A 56 -14.22 17.15 10.58
N ASP A 57 -14.27 17.95 11.64
CA ASP A 57 -14.09 17.51 13.03
C ASP A 57 -15.10 16.42 13.51
N LYS A 58 -16.36 16.47 13.04
CA LYS A 58 -17.43 15.52 13.41
C LYS A 58 -17.40 14.19 12.63
N HIS A 59 -16.57 14.06 11.61
CA HIS A 59 -16.55 12.89 10.74
C HIS A 59 -15.50 11.91 11.24
N ARG A 60 -15.72 11.36 12.45
CA ARG A 60 -14.95 10.22 12.94
C ARG A 60 -15.43 8.99 12.18
N TYR A 61 -14.55 8.41 11.36
CA TYR A 61 -14.89 7.41 10.38
C TYR A 61 -15.23 6.06 11.01
N ASP A 62 -16.45 5.57 10.80
CA ASP A 62 -16.66 4.14 10.61
C ASP A 62 -16.25 3.82 9.18
N ARG A 63 -15.03 3.29 9.02
CA ARG A 63 -14.53 2.85 7.72
C ARG A 63 -15.02 1.44 7.47
N SER A 64 -15.71 1.22 6.35
CA SER A 64 -15.88 -0.14 5.84
C SER A 64 -14.71 -0.50 4.94
N ILE A 65 -14.23 -1.74 5.08
CA ILE A 65 -13.17 -2.31 4.23
C ILE A 65 -13.85 -3.19 3.19
N GLY A 66 -13.58 -2.95 1.91
CA GLY A 66 -14.01 -3.84 0.83
C GLY A 66 -12.83 -4.61 0.25
N ALA A 67 -12.97 -5.94 0.18
CA ALA A 67 -12.07 -6.79 -0.60
C ALA A 67 -12.32 -6.61 -2.12
N THR A 68 -11.34 -7.01 -2.93
CA THR A 68 -11.40 -6.88 -4.39
C THR A 68 -11.16 -8.23 -5.06
N SER A 69 -11.27 -8.28 -6.39
CA SER A 69 -10.90 -9.47 -7.17
C SER A 69 -9.39 -9.69 -7.26
N VAL A 70 -8.59 -8.70 -6.87
CA VAL A 70 -7.12 -8.79 -6.78
C VAL A 70 -6.78 -9.08 -5.32
N ASP A 71 -6.12 -10.22 -5.09
CA ASP A 71 -5.68 -10.58 -3.73
C ASP A 71 -4.69 -9.53 -3.19
N GLY A 72 -4.69 -9.31 -1.89
CA GLY A 72 -3.87 -8.27 -1.25
C GLY A 72 -4.36 -6.82 -1.45
N LEU A 73 -5.19 -6.51 -2.45
CA LEU A 73 -5.77 -5.17 -2.66
C LEU A 73 -7.07 -4.97 -1.87
N LYS A 74 -7.16 -3.86 -1.14
CA LYS A 74 -8.33 -3.46 -0.32
C LYS A 74 -8.70 -2.00 -0.53
N TYR A 75 -9.99 -1.69 -0.43
CA TYR A 75 -10.49 -0.31 -0.42
C TYR A 75 -11.04 0.08 0.93
N PHE A 76 -10.82 1.34 1.29
CA PHE A 76 -11.41 1.99 2.45
C PHE A 76 -12.53 2.91 1.99
N PHE A 77 -13.72 2.70 2.54
CA PHE A 77 -14.89 3.50 2.22
C PHE A 77 -15.39 4.26 3.43
N TYR A 78 -16.12 5.33 3.12
CA TYR A 78 -16.88 6.11 4.07
C TYR A 78 -18.20 6.54 3.44
N GLU A 79 -19.27 6.63 4.24
CA GLU A 79 -20.64 6.92 3.80
C GLU A 79 -21.19 8.21 4.40
N PRO A 80 -20.61 9.40 4.11
CA PRO A 80 -21.19 10.65 4.57
C PRO A 80 -22.54 10.88 3.88
N GLY A 81 -23.62 10.98 4.66
CA GLY A 81 -24.97 11.18 4.12
C GLY A 81 -25.50 10.00 3.30
N GLY A 82 -25.02 8.78 3.57
CA GLY A 82 -25.49 7.55 2.90
C GLY A 82 -24.89 7.29 1.52
N LYS A 83 -23.95 8.13 1.04
CA LYS A 83 -23.25 7.91 -0.23
C LYS A 83 -21.86 7.33 -0.01
N ARG A 84 -21.66 6.08 -0.42
CA ARG A 84 -20.37 5.38 -0.34
C ARG A 84 -19.32 6.06 -1.20
N THR A 85 -18.22 6.43 -0.56
CA THR A 85 -17.10 7.17 -1.17
C THR A 85 -15.78 6.52 -0.79
N VAL A 86 -14.86 6.41 -1.74
CA VAL A 86 -13.51 5.88 -1.48
C VAL A 86 -12.68 6.96 -0.78
N VAL A 87 -12.05 6.59 0.33
CA VAL A 87 -11.20 7.46 1.17
C VAL A 87 -9.80 6.88 1.40
N GLY A 88 -9.49 5.77 0.72
CA GLY A 88 -8.17 5.16 0.69
C GLY A 88 -8.20 3.76 0.07
N PHE A 89 -7.03 3.20 -0.12
CA PHE A 89 -6.82 1.82 -0.54
C PHE A 89 -5.51 1.28 0.05
N SER A 90 -5.38 -0.04 0.14
CA SER A 90 -4.12 -0.66 0.54
C SER A 90 -3.75 -1.87 -0.29
N PHE A 91 -2.43 -2.10 -0.38
CA PHE A 91 -1.83 -3.33 -0.87
C PHE A 91 -1.23 -4.08 0.30
N LEU A 92 -1.43 -5.38 0.34
CA LEU A 92 -0.94 -6.25 1.38
C LEU A 92 -0.01 -7.31 0.78
N ASN A 93 1.28 -7.17 1.05
CA ASN A 93 2.25 -8.22 0.78
C ASN A 93 2.34 -9.12 2.02
N ASP A 94 1.70 -10.28 1.97
CA ASP A 94 1.73 -11.32 3.01
C ASP A 94 2.77 -12.42 2.77
N GLY A 95 3.48 -12.35 1.64
CA GLY A 95 4.63 -13.19 1.31
C GLY A 95 5.13 -12.93 -0.10
N SER A 96 6.45 -12.73 -0.24
CA SER A 96 7.08 -12.55 -1.55
C SER A 96 8.56 -12.91 -1.52
N PRO A 97 9.20 -13.29 -2.64
CA PRO A 97 10.58 -13.77 -2.62
C PRO A 97 11.60 -12.71 -2.18
N THR A 98 11.36 -11.44 -2.51
CA THR A 98 12.34 -10.36 -2.32
C THR A 98 12.03 -9.56 -1.07
N ILE A 99 10.79 -9.09 -0.95
CA ILE A 99 10.41 -8.10 0.08
C ILE A 99 9.97 -8.76 1.39
N ASN A 100 9.19 -9.84 1.31
CA ASN A 100 8.69 -10.56 2.47
C ASN A 100 8.93 -12.09 2.37
N PRO A 101 10.19 -12.55 2.33
CA PRO A 101 10.50 -13.97 2.21
C PRO A 101 10.06 -14.78 3.44
N ALA A 102 9.85 -14.12 4.59
CA ALA A 102 9.33 -14.78 5.78
C ALA A 102 7.84 -15.11 5.68
N GLY A 103 7.05 -14.27 4.99
CA GLY A 103 5.63 -14.50 4.74
C GLY A 103 5.35 -15.78 3.94
N LEU A 104 6.26 -16.12 3.02
CA LEU A 104 6.23 -17.40 2.28
C LEU A 104 6.47 -18.62 3.18
N LYS A 105 7.14 -18.45 4.33
CA LYS A 105 7.53 -19.53 5.24
C LYS A 105 6.58 -19.69 6.42
N ARG A 106 5.93 -18.61 6.85
CA ARG A 106 5.04 -18.60 8.01
C ARG A 106 3.97 -17.52 7.89
N LYS A 107 2.78 -17.81 8.42
CA LYS A 107 1.67 -16.86 8.44
C LYS A 107 1.98 -15.65 9.34
N GLY A 108 1.46 -14.51 8.92
CA GLY A 108 1.34 -13.30 9.75
C GLY A 108 2.38 -12.22 9.48
N ALA A 109 3.57 -12.58 8.99
CA ALA A 109 4.56 -11.60 8.56
C ALA A 109 4.04 -10.87 7.31
N ARG A 110 3.95 -9.54 7.35
CA ARG A 110 3.36 -8.76 6.25
C ARG A 110 3.89 -7.34 6.18
N ARG A 111 3.88 -6.79 4.96
CA ARG A 111 3.98 -5.35 4.70
C ARG A 111 2.66 -4.86 4.12
N GLU A 112 2.14 -3.76 4.66
CA GLU A 112 0.97 -3.07 4.13
C GLU A 112 1.37 -1.68 3.61
N TYR A 113 0.90 -1.33 2.41
CA TYR A 113 1.01 0.01 1.82
C TYR A 113 -0.39 0.60 1.76
N ALA A 114 -0.73 1.52 2.64
CA ALA A 114 -2.04 2.15 2.71
C ALA A 114 -1.97 3.60 2.20
N PHE A 115 -2.60 3.86 1.06
CA PHE A 115 -2.81 5.20 0.53
C PHE A 115 -4.07 5.76 1.17
N LEU A 116 -3.90 6.77 2.03
CA LEU A 116 -4.95 7.33 2.86
C LEU A 116 -5.20 8.78 2.46
N PHE A 117 -6.48 9.15 2.34
CA PHE A 117 -6.93 10.51 2.04
C PHE A 117 -8.31 10.73 2.67
N SER A 118 -8.34 10.68 4.01
CA SER A 118 -9.57 10.82 4.79
C SER A 118 -10.29 12.14 4.47
N ASP A 119 -11.61 12.09 4.41
CA ASP A 119 -12.49 13.20 3.97
C ASP A 119 -12.20 13.73 2.56
N ARG A 120 -11.33 13.03 1.81
CA ARG A 120 -10.74 13.50 0.56
C ARG A 120 -10.11 14.89 0.73
N ALA A 121 -9.60 15.15 1.94
CA ALA A 121 -8.98 16.41 2.35
C ALA A 121 -7.49 16.40 2.01
N ARG A 122 -7.00 17.53 1.50
CA ARG A 122 -5.59 17.73 1.14
C ARG A 122 -4.63 17.45 2.30
N GLU A 123 -4.97 17.88 3.51
CA GLU A 123 -4.14 17.70 4.71
C GLU A 123 -3.87 16.24 5.10
N ASN A 124 -4.73 15.31 4.67
CA ASN A 124 -4.67 13.92 5.09
C ASN A 124 -4.19 12.96 4.00
N ILE A 125 -3.66 13.48 2.89
CA ILE A 125 -3.14 12.66 1.80
C ILE A 125 -1.74 12.15 2.18
N HIS A 126 -1.58 10.83 2.29
CA HIS A 126 -0.30 10.19 2.60
C HIS A 126 -0.29 8.70 2.25
N LEU A 127 0.91 8.15 2.14
CA LEU A 127 1.15 6.71 2.13
C LEU A 127 1.63 6.29 3.53
N ALA A 128 0.90 5.39 4.18
CA ALA A 128 1.34 4.69 5.37
C ALA A 128 1.87 3.30 5.00
N VAL A 129 3.08 2.99 5.45
CA VAL A 129 3.72 1.68 5.29
C VAL A 129 3.87 1.05 6.67
N ASN A 130 3.38 -0.18 6.82
CA ASN A 130 3.48 -0.92 8.07
C ASN A 130 4.12 -2.29 7.83
N ASP A 131 5.20 -2.57 8.55
CA ASP A 131 5.78 -3.91 8.66
C ASP A 131 5.34 -4.52 9.99
N ASP A 132 4.61 -5.64 9.92
CA ASP A 132 4.29 -6.47 11.08
C ASP A 132 5.06 -7.79 10.97
N VAL A 133 6.17 -7.90 11.70
CA VAL A 133 7.06 -9.05 11.57
C VAL A 133 6.62 -10.28 12.37
N LYS A 134 5.65 -10.14 13.27
CA LYS A 134 5.14 -11.24 14.13
C LYS A 134 6.24 -12.11 14.76
N LEU A 135 7.31 -11.51 15.30
CA LEU A 135 8.42 -12.25 15.91
C LEU A 135 8.19 -12.50 17.40
N SER A 136 7.55 -11.56 18.10
CA SER A 136 7.35 -11.61 19.54
C SER A 136 5.90 -11.75 19.97
N GLY A 137 4.96 -11.52 19.05
CA GLY A 137 3.52 -11.50 19.33
C GLY A 137 3.04 -10.20 19.99
N ARG A 138 3.94 -9.28 20.31
CA ARG A 138 3.60 -7.97 20.91
C ARG A 138 3.58 -6.88 19.85
N PHE A 139 2.46 -6.18 19.73
CA PHE A 139 2.27 -5.12 18.73
C PHE A 139 3.37 -4.05 18.79
N SER A 140 3.65 -3.53 19.99
CA SER A 140 4.68 -2.48 20.21
C SER A 140 6.11 -2.92 19.90
N HIS A 141 6.36 -4.22 19.76
CA HIS A 141 7.66 -4.77 19.38
C HIS A 141 7.71 -5.10 17.89
N ASP A 142 6.61 -5.59 17.33
CA ASP A 142 6.58 -6.19 16.01
C ASP A 142 6.17 -5.20 14.91
N ASN A 143 5.35 -4.20 15.23
CA ASN A 143 4.83 -3.24 14.24
C ASN A 143 5.76 -2.02 14.08
N MET A 144 6.11 -1.74 12.84
CA MET A 144 7.03 -0.68 12.45
C MET A 144 6.37 0.16 11.36
N PHE A 145 6.24 1.46 11.62
CA PHE A 145 5.51 2.38 10.76
C PHE A 145 6.47 3.32 10.05
N ARG A 146 6.14 3.61 8.79
CA ARG A 146 6.66 4.75 8.04
C ARG A 146 5.49 5.44 7.36
N GLU A 147 5.49 6.76 7.36
CA GLU A 147 4.57 7.54 6.52
C GLU A 147 5.37 8.39 5.54
N LEU A 148 4.82 8.52 4.33
CA LEU A 148 5.32 9.39 3.27
C LEU A 148 4.20 10.35 2.86
N HIS A 149 4.53 11.63 2.84
CA HIS A 149 3.67 12.70 2.33
C HIS A 149 4.32 13.30 1.10
N PHE A 150 3.56 13.44 0.02
CA PHE A 150 4.07 13.87 -1.29
C PHE A 150 3.55 15.25 -1.65
N PHE A 151 4.40 16.12 -2.16
CA PHE A 151 4.07 17.50 -2.48
C PHE A 151 4.64 17.88 -3.85
N PRO A 152 3.91 18.62 -4.70
CA PRO A 152 2.58 19.19 -4.42
C PRO A 152 1.45 18.13 -4.44
N ARG A 153 0.42 18.35 -3.64
CA ARG A 153 -0.78 17.50 -3.50
C ARG A 153 -1.83 17.93 -4.52
N ARG A 154 -1.58 17.66 -5.79
CA ARG A 154 -2.42 18.11 -6.92
C ARG A 154 -3.70 17.30 -7.05
N GLN A 155 -3.63 16.00 -6.73
CA GLN A 155 -4.72 15.04 -6.85
C GLN A 155 -4.76 14.07 -5.66
N LEU A 156 -5.88 13.37 -5.52
CA LEU A 156 -5.98 12.19 -4.68
C LEU A 156 -5.18 11.04 -5.31
N PRO A 157 -4.54 10.19 -4.49
CA PRO A 157 -3.99 8.94 -4.98
C PRO A 157 -5.06 8.11 -5.69
N SER A 158 -4.69 7.51 -6.82
CA SER A 158 -5.54 6.57 -7.56
C SER A 158 -4.75 5.32 -7.92
N ALA A 159 -5.47 4.24 -8.25
CA ALA A 159 -4.87 3.00 -8.70
C ALA A 159 -5.61 2.49 -9.94
N ALA A 160 -4.88 1.84 -10.84
CA ALA A 160 -5.41 1.18 -12.02
C ALA A 160 -4.75 -0.19 -12.16
N VAL A 161 -5.56 -1.24 -12.27
CA VAL A 161 -5.05 -2.60 -12.47
C VAL A 161 -4.82 -2.84 -13.96
N GLU A 162 -3.56 -3.08 -14.32
CA GLU A 162 -3.11 -3.35 -15.70
C GLU A 162 -2.89 -4.86 -15.84
N HIS A 163 -3.99 -5.62 -15.92
CA HIS A 163 -3.99 -7.09 -15.94
C HIS A 163 -3.13 -7.68 -17.06
N ASP A 164 -3.10 -7.02 -18.22
CA ASP A 164 -2.30 -7.39 -19.39
C ASP A 164 -0.78 -7.34 -19.11
N LYS A 165 -0.38 -6.56 -18.11
CA LYS A 165 1.02 -6.35 -17.71
C LYS A 165 1.34 -6.95 -16.33
N GLY A 166 0.37 -7.62 -15.70
CA GLY A 166 0.54 -8.21 -14.37
C GLY A 166 0.91 -7.19 -13.29
N ARG A 167 0.46 -5.94 -13.42
CA ARG A 167 0.85 -4.85 -12.49
C ARG A 167 -0.31 -3.95 -12.11
N ILE A 168 -0.13 -3.23 -11.01
CA ILE A 168 -1.03 -2.18 -10.55
C ILE A 168 -0.27 -0.86 -10.62
N ARG A 169 -0.79 0.09 -11.40
CA ARG A 169 -0.25 1.44 -11.48
C ARG A 169 -0.97 2.32 -10.46
N VAL A 170 -0.20 2.90 -9.55
CA VAL A 170 -0.65 3.92 -8.61
C VAL A 170 -0.19 5.27 -9.09
N THR A 171 -1.07 6.27 -9.09
CA THR A 171 -0.70 7.66 -9.32
C THR A 171 -0.62 8.38 -7.98
N LEU A 172 0.56 8.91 -7.64
CA LEU A 172 0.82 9.68 -6.43
C LEU A 172 0.13 11.05 -6.47
N PRO A 173 0.01 11.75 -5.33
CA PRO A 173 -0.58 13.11 -5.28
C PRO A 173 0.14 14.14 -6.17
N THR A 174 1.41 13.88 -6.49
CA THR A 174 2.25 14.67 -7.41
C THR A 174 1.92 14.44 -8.88
N GLY A 175 1.14 13.40 -9.20
CA GLY A 175 0.88 12.89 -10.55
C GLY A 175 1.86 11.80 -10.99
N GLU A 176 2.87 11.49 -10.19
CA GLU A 176 3.90 10.50 -10.57
C GLU A 176 3.41 9.06 -10.44
N PRO A 177 3.81 8.16 -11.36
CA PRO A 177 3.45 6.76 -11.27
C PRO A 177 4.33 6.00 -10.27
N VAL A 178 3.73 5.03 -9.61
CA VAL A 178 4.38 3.94 -8.87
C VAL A 178 3.76 2.63 -9.35
N TYR A 179 4.57 1.60 -9.48
CA TYR A 179 4.13 0.30 -9.97
C TYR A 179 4.26 -0.75 -8.87
N PHE A 180 3.22 -1.55 -8.73
CA PHE A 180 3.19 -2.74 -7.89
C PHE A 180 3.00 -3.97 -8.76
N ASP A 181 3.66 -5.06 -8.42
CA ASP A 181 3.37 -6.38 -8.97
C ASP A 181 1.97 -6.84 -8.51
N GLN A 182 1.16 -7.37 -9.42
CA GLN A 182 -0.24 -7.69 -9.13
C GLN A 182 -0.42 -8.99 -8.31
N ASP A 183 0.60 -9.84 -8.23
CA ASP A 183 0.50 -11.11 -7.50
C ASP A 183 1.16 -11.01 -6.12
N SER A 184 2.35 -10.42 -6.06
CA SER A 184 3.15 -10.31 -4.83
C SER A 184 2.93 -9.02 -4.04
N MET A 185 2.28 -8.01 -4.65
CA MET A 185 2.17 -6.66 -4.10
C MET A 185 3.53 -5.99 -3.81
N GLU A 186 4.63 -6.48 -4.40
CA GLU A 186 5.93 -5.83 -4.34
C GLU A 186 5.92 -4.55 -5.18
N LEU A 187 6.61 -3.52 -4.71
CA LEU A 187 6.87 -2.31 -5.49
C LEU A 187 7.93 -2.63 -6.54
N THR A 188 7.56 -2.49 -7.81
CA THR A 188 8.39 -2.85 -8.96
C THR A 188 9.02 -1.65 -9.68
N GLY A 189 8.58 -0.41 -9.38
CA GLY A 189 9.25 0.79 -9.85
C GLY A 189 8.44 2.08 -9.76
N GLY A 190 8.93 3.13 -10.42
CA GLY A 190 8.34 4.47 -10.45
C GLY A 190 9.00 5.44 -9.47
N ALA A 191 8.22 6.34 -8.89
CA ALA A 191 8.71 7.39 -7.98
C ALA A 191 9.02 6.90 -6.55
N LEU A 192 8.90 5.60 -6.30
CA LEU A 192 9.26 4.97 -5.04
C LEU A 192 10.24 3.81 -5.29
N SER A 193 11.01 3.48 -4.27
CA SER A 193 11.81 2.25 -4.20
C SER A 193 11.64 1.64 -2.82
N GLU A 194 11.89 0.34 -2.70
CA GLU A 194 11.81 -0.34 -1.41
C GLU A 194 12.91 -1.37 -1.16
N SER A 195 13.14 -1.66 0.12
CA SER A 195 14.00 -2.76 0.58
C SER A 195 13.19 -3.82 1.34
N PRO A 196 13.74 -5.04 1.52
CA PRO A 196 13.09 -6.11 2.27
C PRO A 196 12.70 -5.72 3.70
N ILE A 197 11.70 -6.41 4.25
CA ILE A 197 11.29 -6.26 5.66
C ILE A 197 12.45 -6.70 6.56
N ASP A 198 12.77 -5.90 7.58
CA ASP A 198 13.81 -6.22 8.55
C ASP A 198 13.28 -7.18 9.64
N PHE A 199 13.66 -8.46 9.53
CA PHE A 199 13.33 -9.53 10.47
C PHE A 199 14.38 -9.74 11.58
N ASN A 200 15.24 -8.75 11.88
CA ASN A 200 16.20 -8.87 12.97
C ASN A 200 15.49 -9.19 14.30
N LYS A 201 15.96 -10.22 15.02
CA LYS A 201 15.33 -10.66 16.28
C LYS A 201 15.36 -9.56 17.34
N SER A 202 16.39 -8.72 17.34
CA SER A 202 16.49 -7.57 18.24
C SER A 202 15.60 -6.42 17.76
N ARG A 203 14.58 -6.07 18.55
CA ARG A 203 13.71 -4.90 18.28
C ARG A 203 14.46 -3.57 18.23
N HIS A 204 15.63 -3.49 18.86
CA HIS A 204 16.45 -2.27 18.90
C HIS A 204 17.33 -2.11 17.67
N LEU A 205 17.65 -3.21 16.98
CA LEU A 205 18.44 -3.22 15.74
C LEU A 205 17.56 -3.27 14.49
N ARG A 206 16.26 -3.57 14.64
CA ARG A 206 15.31 -3.57 13.52
C ARG A 206 15.04 -2.16 13.03
N HIS A 207 15.17 -1.98 11.72
CA HIS A 207 14.83 -0.77 11.01
C HIS A 207 13.32 -0.69 10.73
N ASN A 208 12.80 0.53 10.62
CA ASN A 208 11.44 0.77 10.14
C ASN A 208 11.35 0.46 8.62
N PRO A 209 10.14 0.31 8.04
CA PRO A 209 9.99 -0.06 6.63
C PRO A 209 10.81 0.86 5.74
N GLU A 210 11.66 0.30 4.89
CA GLU A 210 12.54 1.08 4.01
C GLU A 210 11.86 1.29 2.66
N VAL A 211 10.87 2.18 2.64
CA VAL A 211 10.29 2.72 1.41
C VAL A 211 10.82 4.14 1.24
N ARG A 212 11.44 4.42 0.08
CA ARG A 212 12.13 5.68 -0.22
C ARG A 212 11.48 6.35 -1.44
N TYR A 213 11.40 7.66 -1.38
CA TYR A 213 10.96 8.47 -2.52
C TYR A 213 12.13 8.82 -3.42
N THR A 214 11.98 8.55 -4.72
CA THR A 214 12.99 8.75 -5.77
C THR A 214 12.49 9.67 -6.89
N GLY A 215 11.31 10.26 -6.71
CA GLY A 215 10.65 11.10 -7.71
C GLY A 215 11.21 12.52 -7.86
N GLN A 216 10.47 13.31 -8.65
CA GLN A 216 10.83 14.63 -9.14
C GLN A 216 10.45 15.79 -8.22
N TYR A 217 9.74 15.52 -7.14
CA TYR A 217 9.18 16.57 -6.28
C TYR A 217 9.65 16.42 -4.82
N LEU A 218 8.85 16.90 -3.88
CA LEU A 218 9.18 16.92 -2.47
C LEU A 218 8.41 15.83 -1.72
N ALA A 219 9.09 15.10 -0.86
CA ALA A 219 8.49 14.15 0.06
C ALA A 219 8.91 14.42 1.50
N LEU A 220 7.97 14.30 2.44
CA LEU A 220 8.24 14.27 3.87
C LEU A 220 8.03 12.84 4.36
N THR A 221 8.96 12.34 5.17
CA THR A 221 8.82 11.02 5.79
C THR A 221 8.98 11.08 7.29
N VAL A 222 8.23 10.23 7.98
CA VAL A 222 8.36 9.99 9.42
C VAL A 222 8.28 8.50 9.67
N ALA A 223 8.94 8.01 10.71
CA ALA A 223 8.92 6.59 11.04
C ALA A 223 8.98 6.35 12.55
N GLN A 224 8.27 5.35 13.03
CA GLN A 224 8.18 5.02 14.45
C GLN A 224 7.73 3.57 14.65
N ARG A 225 8.20 2.96 15.74
CA ARG A 225 7.74 1.64 16.18
C ARG A 225 6.62 1.78 17.20
N GLY A 226 5.53 1.03 17.01
CA GLY A 226 4.47 0.85 18.01
C GLY A 226 3.64 2.09 18.39
N GLU A 227 3.84 3.23 17.73
CA GLU A 227 3.21 4.52 18.03
C GLU A 227 3.06 5.35 16.75
N ALA A 228 2.24 6.40 16.78
CA ALA A 228 2.05 7.31 15.66
C ALA A 228 3.36 8.01 15.24
N PRO A 229 3.79 7.93 13.97
CA PRO A 229 5.10 8.43 13.55
C PRO A 229 5.18 9.97 13.46
N ARG A 230 4.04 10.66 13.42
CA ARG A 230 3.96 12.13 13.36
C ARG A 230 4.24 12.84 14.68
N ARG A 231 4.36 12.11 15.80
CA ARG A 231 4.62 12.70 17.12
C ARG A 231 6.04 13.24 17.20
N ALA A 232 6.18 14.49 17.64
CA ALA A 232 7.50 15.11 17.82
C ALA A 232 8.28 14.55 19.02
N LYS A 233 7.57 13.95 19.99
CA LYS A 233 8.16 13.23 21.12
C LYS A 233 7.43 11.92 21.34
N VAL A 234 8.18 10.83 21.50
CA VAL A 234 7.64 9.51 21.87
C VAL A 234 8.54 8.92 22.94
N TRP A 235 7.95 8.53 24.07
CA TRP A 235 8.66 7.96 25.23
C TRP A 235 9.88 8.78 25.66
N GLY A 236 9.74 10.11 25.73
CA GLY A 236 10.81 11.04 26.09
C GLY A 236 11.81 11.36 24.99
N GLN A 237 11.81 10.63 23.87
CA GLN A 237 12.73 10.84 22.75
C GLN A 237 12.18 11.86 21.76
N THR A 238 13.02 12.82 21.35
CA THR A 238 12.73 13.71 20.23
C THR A 238 12.76 12.94 18.92
N LYS A 239 11.76 13.16 18.08
CA LYS A 239 11.63 12.57 16.75
C LYS A 239 11.84 13.62 15.66
N PHE A 240 12.14 13.14 14.47
CA PHE A 240 12.43 13.96 13.29
C PHE A 240 11.61 13.48 12.11
N ALA A 241 11.15 14.43 11.30
CA ALA A 241 10.72 14.19 9.94
C ALA A 241 11.92 14.44 9.02
N GLU A 242 12.01 13.64 7.95
CA GLU A 242 13.02 13.78 6.91
C GLU A 242 12.37 14.29 5.63
N VAL A 243 12.88 15.42 5.12
CA VAL A 243 12.47 16.00 3.83
C VAL A 243 13.44 15.53 2.76
N TYR A 244 12.86 15.10 1.64
CA TYR A 244 13.58 14.68 0.44
C TYR A 244 13.08 15.48 -0.75
N TYR A 245 14.02 15.91 -1.60
CA TYR A 245 13.72 16.43 -2.93
C TYR A 245 14.78 15.90 -3.89
N PRO A 246 14.67 14.61 -4.30
CA PRO A 246 15.76 13.91 -4.98
C PRO A 246 16.20 14.56 -6.30
N ALA A 247 15.27 15.13 -7.07
CA ALA A 247 15.61 15.76 -8.35
C ALA A 247 16.52 16.99 -8.22
N LYS A 248 16.35 17.81 -7.17
CA LYS A 248 17.18 19.01 -6.94
C LYS A 248 18.31 18.78 -5.93
N TYR A 249 18.09 17.90 -4.95
CA TYR A 249 18.99 17.65 -3.82
C TYR A 249 19.23 16.13 -3.58
N PRO A 250 19.77 15.38 -4.55
CA PRO A 250 19.78 13.90 -4.55
C PRO A 250 20.54 13.25 -3.39
N LYS A 251 21.54 13.94 -2.82
CA LYS A 251 22.38 13.43 -1.73
C LYS A 251 22.10 14.10 -0.39
N ARG A 252 21.05 14.92 -0.30
CA ARG A 252 20.73 15.69 0.91
C ARG A 252 19.32 15.37 1.35
N SER A 253 19.17 15.08 2.64
CA SER A 253 17.90 15.15 3.33
C SER A 253 17.96 16.28 4.35
N CYS A 254 16.81 16.88 4.64
CA CYS A 254 16.68 17.86 5.71
C CYS A 254 15.92 17.21 6.87
N LYS A 255 16.49 17.29 8.07
CA LYS A 255 15.83 16.82 9.29
C LYS A 255 15.17 17.99 9.99
N LEU A 256 13.87 17.86 10.27
CA LEU A 256 13.12 18.89 10.96
C LEU A 256 12.19 18.29 12.01
N SER A 257 11.83 19.07 13.02
CA SER A 257 10.92 18.59 14.07
C SER A 257 9.51 18.43 13.51
N PRO A 258 8.80 17.31 13.80
CA PRO A 258 7.40 17.15 13.44
C PRO A 258 6.48 18.27 13.96
N LYS A 259 6.89 19.02 15.00
CA LYS A 259 6.20 20.23 15.48
C LYS A 259 6.05 21.33 14.44
N PHE A 260 6.93 21.37 13.44
CA PHE A 260 6.82 22.34 12.36
C PHE A 260 5.86 21.89 11.27
N ILE A 261 5.44 20.61 11.23
CA ILE A 261 4.56 20.10 10.18
C ILE A 261 3.15 19.83 10.71
N TRP A 262 3.03 19.25 11.91
CA TRP A 262 1.76 18.82 12.48
C TRP A 262 1.49 19.45 13.85
N ASP A 263 0.23 19.76 14.11
CA ASP A 263 -0.24 20.24 15.41
C ASP A 263 -0.08 19.15 16.47
N GLN A 264 0.80 19.42 17.44
CA GLN A 264 1.10 18.51 18.55
C GLN A 264 0.24 18.79 19.78
N LYS A 265 -0.67 19.78 19.74
CA LYS A 265 -1.47 20.16 20.90
C LYS A 265 -2.60 19.15 21.11
N PRO A 266 -2.68 18.49 22.28
CA PRO A 266 -3.87 17.71 22.63
C PRO A 266 -5.05 18.66 22.85
N LYS A 267 -6.24 18.31 22.34
CA LYS A 267 -7.46 19.01 22.75
C LYS A 267 -7.89 18.50 24.14
N PRO A 268 -8.64 19.29 24.94
CA PRO A 268 -9.19 18.80 26.21
C PRO A 268 -9.97 17.50 26.01
N GLY A 269 -9.59 16.45 26.74
CA GLY A 269 -10.18 15.10 26.61
C GLY A 269 -9.48 14.16 25.61
N ASP A 270 -8.51 14.66 24.82
CA ASP A 270 -7.70 13.80 23.95
C ASP A 270 -6.54 13.16 24.72
N ASN A 271 -6.50 11.84 24.74
CA ASN A 271 -5.31 11.08 25.15
C ASN A 271 -4.26 11.01 24.01
N ASP A 272 -4.67 11.28 22.77
CA ASP A 272 -3.85 11.26 21.56
C ASP A 272 -4.26 12.42 20.63
N PRO A 273 -3.35 13.39 20.34
CA PRO A 273 -3.68 14.50 19.44
C PRO A 273 -3.95 13.97 18.02
N LYS A 274 -4.82 14.67 17.28
CA LYS A 274 -5.15 14.31 15.88
C LYS A 274 -3.98 14.46 14.90
N LEU A 275 -2.91 15.19 15.28
CA LEU A 275 -1.70 15.44 14.47
C LEU A 275 -2.04 15.96 13.07
N THR A 276 -2.91 16.97 13.02
CA THR A 276 -3.34 17.65 11.80
C THR A 276 -2.20 18.48 11.22
N MET A 277 -2.09 18.56 9.88
CA MET A 277 -1.06 19.38 9.25
C MET A 277 -1.29 20.87 9.54
N LEU A 278 -0.22 21.62 9.81
CA LEU A 278 -0.28 23.04 10.16
C LEU A 278 -0.53 23.96 8.96
N TYR A 279 -0.24 23.48 7.75
CA TYR A 279 -0.28 24.27 6.51
C TYR A 279 -1.46 23.85 5.65
N GLN A 280 -2.31 24.81 5.30
CA GLN A 280 -3.48 24.58 4.46
C GLN A 280 -3.06 24.40 3.00
N THR A 281 -2.04 25.14 2.59
CA THR A 281 -1.54 25.11 1.22
C THR A 281 -0.13 24.49 1.14
N ASP A 282 0.22 23.96 -0.03
CA ASP A 282 1.58 23.47 -0.29
C ASP A 282 2.60 24.61 -0.32
N GLN A 283 2.20 25.82 -0.72
CA GLN A 283 3.07 27.00 -0.75
C GLN A 283 3.55 27.40 0.65
N GLU A 284 2.64 27.40 1.63
CA GLU A 284 2.99 27.66 3.04
C GLU A 284 3.94 26.60 3.59
N LEU A 285 3.69 25.32 3.25
CA LEU A 285 4.60 24.23 3.61
C LEU A 285 5.98 24.43 2.98
N PHE A 286 6.05 24.78 1.69
CA PHE A 286 7.33 25.02 1.00
C PHE A 286 8.08 26.17 1.66
N ALA A 287 7.41 27.27 2.02
CA ALA A 287 8.05 28.37 2.75
C ALA A 287 8.61 27.92 4.12
N MET A 288 7.92 27.03 4.84
CA MET A 288 8.48 26.42 6.06
C MET A 288 9.74 25.60 5.74
N VAL A 289 9.68 24.74 4.72
CA VAL A 289 10.82 23.88 4.36
C VAL A 289 12.02 24.72 3.94
N GLU A 290 11.85 25.76 3.12
CA GLU A 290 12.94 26.67 2.74
C GLU A 290 13.56 27.33 3.98
N LYS A 291 12.72 27.79 4.92
CA LYS A 291 13.18 28.41 6.17
C LYS A 291 13.97 27.44 7.05
N GLN A 292 13.51 26.19 7.19
CA GLN A 292 14.15 25.21 8.08
C GLN A 292 15.33 24.48 7.43
N CYS A 293 15.31 24.30 6.11
CA CYS A 293 16.27 23.49 5.38
C CYS A 293 17.27 24.31 4.57
N HIS A 294 17.04 25.62 4.43
CA HIS A 294 17.82 26.50 3.55
C HIS A 294 17.88 25.98 2.11
N TRP A 295 16.74 25.47 1.63
CA TRP A 295 16.55 24.99 0.26
C TRP A 295 15.84 26.05 -0.57
N ASP A 296 15.97 25.98 -1.89
CA ASP A 296 15.23 26.80 -2.83
C ASP A 296 14.16 25.94 -3.51
N LEU A 297 12.89 26.24 -3.22
CA LEU A 297 11.73 25.52 -3.72
C LEU A 297 10.88 26.37 -4.67
N SER A 298 11.44 27.44 -5.24
CA SER A 298 10.76 28.32 -6.21
C SER A 298 10.08 27.55 -7.35
N GLU A 299 10.78 26.59 -7.96
CA GLU A 299 10.26 25.72 -9.03
C GLU A 299 8.99 24.93 -8.66
N LEU A 300 8.82 24.59 -7.37
CA LEU A 300 7.64 23.88 -6.90
C LEU A 300 6.44 24.82 -6.67
N LYS A 301 6.71 26.10 -6.38
CA LYS A 301 5.69 27.13 -6.11
C LYS A 301 5.06 27.66 -7.39
N ASP A 302 5.86 27.81 -8.44
CA ASP A 302 5.43 28.42 -9.71
C ASP A 302 4.53 27.49 -10.54
N GLY A 303 4.27 26.26 -10.07
CA GLY A 303 3.49 25.26 -10.80
C GLY A 303 4.13 24.81 -12.12
N SER A 304 5.33 25.30 -12.43
CA SER A 304 6.05 25.18 -13.70
C SER A 304 6.82 23.88 -13.86
N THR A 305 6.48 22.85 -13.08
CA THR A 305 6.97 21.50 -13.35
C THR A 305 6.24 21.00 -14.58
N LYS A 306 6.86 21.23 -15.75
CA LYS A 306 6.59 20.51 -16.99
C LYS A 306 6.39 19.05 -16.59
N LEU A 307 5.17 18.53 -16.76
CA LEU A 307 4.96 17.10 -16.83
C LEU A 307 5.99 16.60 -17.83
N ALA A 308 7.04 15.93 -17.34
CA ALA A 308 8.01 15.30 -18.21
C ALA A 308 7.18 14.40 -19.11
N GLY A 309 7.05 14.81 -20.38
CA GLY A 309 6.29 14.10 -21.37
C GLY A 309 6.78 12.67 -21.39
N VAL A 310 5.84 11.76 -21.18
CA VAL A 310 5.97 10.39 -21.66
C VAL A 310 6.39 10.50 -23.13
N LYS A 311 7.65 10.20 -23.41
CA LYS A 311 8.08 9.77 -24.75
C LYS A 311 7.96 8.25 -24.79
#